data_AF-A0A453QD46-F1
#
_entry.id   AF-A0A453QD46-F1
#
_cell.length_a   1.000
_cell.length_b   1.000
_cell.length_c   1.000
_cell.angle_alpha   90.00
_cell.angle_beta   90.00
_cell.angle_gamma   90.00
#
_symmetry.space_group_name_H-M   'P 1'
#
loop_
_entity.id
_entity.type
_entity.pdbx_description
1 polymer ?
#
loop_
_entity_poly.entity_id
_entity_poly.type
_entity_poly.pdbx_seq_one_letter_code
_entity_poly.pdbx_strand_id
1 'polypeptide(L)' 'MTEFKKGKIGLRWRTEKEVISGKGQFICGNRCCDEKHGLGSYEVNFSYVEAGEQKQALVKLVACKRKACL' A
#
# COMPACT_ATOMS: atom_id res chain seq x y z
N MET A 1 16.92 -2.40 5.67
CA MET A 1 15.80 -3.26 5.22
C MET A 1 14.52 -2.47 5.31
N THR A 2 13.73 -2.49 4.24
CA THR A 2 12.36 -1.94 4.17
C THR A 2 11.42 -2.80 5.04
N GLU A 3 10.48 -2.17 5.73
CA GLU A 3 9.46 -2.80 6.58
C GLU A 3 8.60 -3.86 5.85
N PHE A 4 8.46 -3.78 4.52
CA PHE A 4 7.92 -4.77 3.59
C PHE A 4 8.60 -6.12 3.74
N LYS A 5 9.94 -6.12 3.71
CA LYS A 5 10.74 -7.34 3.85
C LYS A 5 10.68 -7.89 5.28
N LYS A 6 10.20 -7.09 6.24
CA LYS A 6 9.96 -7.50 7.62
C LYS A 6 8.49 -7.89 7.88
N GLY A 7 7.63 -7.89 6.86
CA GLY A 7 6.21 -8.20 6.99
C GLY A 7 5.40 -7.16 7.77
N LYS A 8 5.93 -5.95 7.99
CA LYS A 8 5.30 -4.90 8.79
C LYS A 8 4.49 -3.92 7.94
N ILE A 9 3.78 -4.42 6.94
CA ILE A 9 2.90 -3.60 6.09
C ILE A 9 1.44 -3.91 6.43
N GLY A 10 0.72 -2.89 6.88
CA GLY A 10 -0.72 -2.93 7.03
C GLY A 10 -1.41 -2.44 5.76
N LEU A 11 -2.40 -3.19 5.29
CA LEU A 11 -3.24 -2.80 4.16
C LEU A 11 -4.57 -2.22 4.67
N ARG A 12 -5.09 -1.23 3.94
CA ARG A 12 -6.39 -0.63 4.24
C ARG A 12 -7.06 -0.13 2.97
N TRP A 13 -8.37 -0.03 3.01
CA TRP A 13 -9.14 0.67 1.99
C TRP A 13 -8.86 2.19 2.05
N ARG A 14 -8.83 2.81 0.88
CA ARG A 14 -8.68 4.27 0.76
C ARG A 14 -10.04 4.93 0.95
N THR A 15 -10.03 6.11 1.57
CA THR A 15 -11.23 6.96 1.63
C THR A 15 -11.48 7.67 0.30
N GLU A 16 -12.70 8.14 0.06
CA GLU A 16 -13.04 8.90 -1.16
C GLU A 16 -12.07 10.06 -1.41
N LYS A 17 -11.79 10.86 -0.38
CA LYS A 17 -10.83 11.98 -0.45
C LYS A 17 -9.43 11.54 -0.88
N GLU A 18 -8.96 10.39 -0.39
CA GLU A 18 -7.66 9.84 -0.77
C GLU A 18 -7.63 9.37 -2.22
N VAL A 19 -8.74 8.80 -2.70
CA VAL A 19 -8.88 8.40 -4.11
C VAL A 19 -8.85 9.63 -5.01
N ILE A 20 -9.66 10.65 -4.71
CA ILE A 20 -9.71 11.91 -5.48
C ILE A 20 -8.33 12.61 -5.46
N SER A 21 -7.65 12.60 -4.33
CA SER A 21 -6.31 13.20 -4.19
C SER A 21 -5.19 12.38 -4.88
N GLY A 22 -5.46 11.16 -5.36
CA GLY A 22 -4.46 10.31 -5.99
C GLY A 22 -3.50 9.60 -5.02
N LYS A 23 -3.90 9.40 -3.76
CA LYS A 23 -3.10 8.69 -2.76
C LYS A 23 -3.00 7.19 -3.08
N GLY A 24 -1.78 6.67 -3.08
CA GLY A 24 -1.48 5.32 -3.55
C GLY A 24 -1.37 5.19 -5.08
N GLN A 25 -1.30 6.30 -5.82
CA GLN A 25 -1.01 6.31 -7.27
C GLN A 25 0.02 7.38 -7.63
N PHE A 26 -0.30 8.65 -7.33
CA PHE A 26 0.57 9.80 -7.57
C PHE A 26 1.19 10.35 -6.28
N ILE A 27 0.67 9.91 -5.13
CA ILE A 27 1.15 10.25 -3.79
C ILE A 27 1.41 8.93 -3.07
N CYS A 28 2.40 8.90 -2.17
CA CYS A 28 2.69 7.74 -1.34
C CYS A 28 1.42 7.21 -0.63
N GLY A 29 1.18 5.90 -0.73
CA GLY A 29 0.01 5.23 -0.14
C GLY A 29 0.02 5.14 1.38
N ASN A 30 1.13 5.47 2.05
CA ASN A 30 1.18 5.50 3.52
C ASN A 30 0.28 6.62 4.07
N ARG A 31 -0.55 6.30 5.07
CA ARG A 31 -1.53 7.23 5.68
C ARG A 31 -0.89 8.56 6.11
N CYS A 32 0.29 8.50 6.73
CA CYS A 32 0.99 9.66 7.28
C CYS A 32 2.13 10.17 6.39
N CYS A 33 2.05 9.93 5.07
CA CYS A 33 3.01 10.44 4.11
C CYS A 33 2.32 11.00 2.88
N ASP A 34 2.79 12.15 2.39
CA ASP A 34 2.26 12.83 1.20
C ASP A 34 3.36 13.11 0.16
N GLU A 35 4.43 12.30 0.21
CA GLU A 35 5.52 12.32 -0.76
C GLU A 35 5.00 12.00 -2.17
N LYS A 36 5.45 12.79 -3.15
CA LYS A 36 5.07 12.65 -4.56
C LYS A 36 6.23 12.16 -5.44
N HIS A 37 7.46 12.25 -4.95
CA HIS A 37 8.66 11.85 -5.67
C HIS A 37 9.24 10.55 -5.12
N GLY A 38 10.05 9.84 -5.94
CA GLY A 38 10.70 8.61 -5.50
C GLY A 38 9.72 7.50 -5.11
N LEU A 39 8.53 7.49 -5.72
CA LEU A 39 7.52 6.45 -5.55
C LEU A 39 7.99 5.16 -6.22
N GLY A 40 7.82 4.05 -5.51
CA GLY A 40 8.00 2.70 -6.04
C GLY A 40 6.66 1.97 -6.10
N SER A 41 6.53 1.09 -7.09
CA SER A 41 5.43 0.11 -7.15
C SER A 41 5.91 -1.22 -6.57
N TYR A 42 5.09 -1.85 -5.74
CA TYR A 42 5.38 -3.12 -5.08
C TYR A 42 4.18 -4.03 -5.22
N GLU A 43 4.42 -5.30 -5.50
CA GLU A 43 3.37 -6.31 -5.50
C GLU A 43 3.46 -7.09 -4.20
N VAL A 44 2.34 -7.15 -3.49
CA VAL A 44 2.24 -7.89 -2.24
C VAL A 44 1.11 -8.89 -2.32
N ASN A 45 1.32 -10.06 -1.72
CA ASN A 45 0.27 -11.04 -1.61
C ASN A 45 -0.73 -10.60 -0.54
N PHE A 46 -1.99 -10.39 -0.95
CA PHE A 46 -3.10 -10.02 -0.08
C PHE A 46 -4.02 -11.21 0.11
N SER A 47 -3.99 -11.78 1.32
CA SER A 47 -4.92 -12.82 1.74
C SER A 47 -6.18 -12.18 2.34
N TYR A 48 -7.36 -12.60 1.92
CA TYR A 48 -8.64 -12.13 2.44
C TYR A 48 -9.67 -13.28 2.46
N VAL A 49 -10.75 -13.11 3.20
CA VAL A 49 -11.86 -14.07 3.26
C VAL A 49 -13.06 -13.50 2.52
N GLU A 50 -13.60 -14.26 1.59
CA GLU A 50 -14.81 -13.92 0.84
C GLU A 50 -15.73 -15.13 0.82
N ALA A 51 -16.99 -14.95 1.21
CA ALA A 51 -17.98 -16.02 1.32
C ALA A 51 -17.52 -17.24 2.17
N GLY A 52 -16.66 -17.02 3.17
CA GLY A 52 -16.11 -18.08 4.03
C GLY A 52 -14.88 -18.79 3.45
N GLU A 53 -14.45 -18.45 2.24
CA GLU A 53 -13.26 -19.02 1.60
C GLU A 53 -12.05 -18.09 1.72
N GLN A 54 -10.89 -18.66 2.04
CA GLN A 54 -9.62 -17.93 2.01
C GLN A 54 -9.16 -17.76 0.57
N LYS A 55 -9.01 -16.50 0.14
CA LYS A 55 -8.53 -16.12 -1.19
C LYS A 55 -7.24 -15.33 -1.08
N GLN A 56 -6.44 -15.39 -2.13
CA GLN A 56 -5.19 -14.64 -2.24
C GLN A 56 -5.16 -13.90 -3.57
N ALA A 57 -4.73 -12.64 -3.54
CA ALA A 57 -4.55 -11.84 -4.73
C ALA A 57 -3.26 -11.01 -4.61
N LEU A 58 -2.52 -10.90 -5.71
CA LEU A 58 -1.42 -9.95 -5.78
C LEU A 58 -2.00 -8.54 -5.97
N VAL A 59 -1.74 -7.67 -5.01
CA VAL A 59 -2.16 -6.26 -5.07
C VAL A 59 -0.96 -5.36 -5.29
N LYS A 60 -1.14 -4.37 -6.15
CA LYS A 60 -0.13 -3.34 -6.42
C LYS A 60 -0.24 -2.22 -5.39
N LEU A 61 0.86 -1.95 -4.70
CA LEU A 61 1.05 -0.83 -3.79
C LEU A 61 1.95 0.21 -4.41
N VAL A 62 1.69 1.48 -4.12
CA VAL A 62 2.59 2.59 -4.47
C VAL A 62 2.97 3.33 -3.19
N ALA A 63 4.27 3.37 -2.88
CA ALA A 63 4.80 4.06 -1.71
C ALA A 63 6.21 4.60 -1.97
N CYS A 64 6.61 5.64 -1.25
CA CYS A 64 7.96 6.20 -1.37
C CYS A 64 8.98 5.33 -0.64
N LYS A 65 10.24 5.30 -1.12
CA LYS A 65 11.33 4.46 -0.58
C LYS A 65 11.80 4.82 0.85
N ARG A 66 11.07 5.68 1.58
CA ARG A 66 11.40 6.02 2.98
C ARG A 66 11.19 4.79 3.85
N LYS A 67 12.16 4.48 4.72
CA LYS A 67 12.11 3.32 5.65
C LYS A 67 10.87 3.32 6.56
N ALA A 68 10.23 4.46 6.78
CA ALA A 68 9.01 4.57 7.58
C ALA A 68 7.72 4.27 6.80
N CYS A 69 7.79 4.20 5.46
CA CYS A 69 6.65 3.96 4.58
C CYS A 69 6.67 2.57 3.95
N LEU A 70 7.86 1.99 3.80
CA LEU A 70 8.11 0.72 3.13
C LEU A 70 9.08 -0.15 3.85
#